data_AF-A0A8W8N377-F1
#
_entry.id   AF-A0A8W8N377-F1
#
_cell.length_a   1.000
_cell.length_b   1.000
_cell.length_c   1.000
_cell.angle_alpha   90.00
_cell.angle_beta   90.00
_cell.angle_gamma   90.00
#
_symmetry.space_group_name_H-M   'P 1'
#
loop_
_entity.id
_entity.type
_entity.pdbx_description
1 polymer ?
#
loop_
_entity_poly.entity_id
_entity_poly.type
_entity_poly.pdbx_seq_one_letter_code
_entity_poly.pdbx_strand_id
1 'polypeptide(L)'
;MLPTTKGYLYVLHQQAPLAQIKLTKELKELDGKIIECSYNGKDWVFMRQRTDKSFPNSISTAQGVWESIRSPVTKELLFQVAENERFKAPPKPQQRDDLMPPPAKIPKR
;
A
#
# COMPACT_ATOMS: atom_id res chain seq x y z
N MET A 1 3.87 -15.67 36.12
CA MET A 1 3.73 -15.40 34.68
C MET A 1 5.09 -15.00 34.12
N LEU A 2 5.54 -15.57 33.01
CA LEU A 2 6.79 -15.15 32.37
C LEU A 2 6.54 -13.89 31.54
N PRO A 3 7.43 -12.90 31.57
CA PRO A 3 7.30 -11.70 30.74
C PRO A 3 7.32 -12.09 29.26
N THR A 4 6.34 -11.60 28.49
CA THR A 4 6.22 -11.86 27.05
C THR A 4 6.55 -10.59 26.27
N THR A 5 7.53 -10.68 25.38
CA THR A 5 7.87 -9.57 24.48
C THR A 5 6.93 -9.58 23.27
N LYS A 6 6.43 -8.41 22.88
CA LYS A 6 5.55 -8.23 21.71
C LYS A 6 6.19 -7.27 20.72
N GLY A 7 6.02 -7.55 19.42
CA GLY A 7 6.45 -6.64 18.35
C GLY A 7 5.26 -5.80 17.91
N TYR A 8 5.33 -4.48 18.11
CA TYR A 8 4.27 -3.55 17.73
C TYR A 8 4.70 -2.72 16.51
N LEU A 9 3.80 -2.60 15.53
CA LEU A 9 3.99 -1.79 14.33
C LEU A 9 3.30 -0.43 14.49
N TYR A 10 4.05 0.65 14.25
CA TYR A 10 3.56 2.03 14.38
C TYR A 10 3.58 2.76 13.02
N VAL A 11 2.71 3.75 12.91
CA VAL A 11 2.57 4.63 11.74
C VAL A 11 2.48 6.09 12.22
N LEU A 12 2.73 7.04 11.33
CA LEU A 12 2.59 8.46 11.68
C LEU A 12 1.13 8.86 11.91
N HIS A 13 0.96 9.87 12.76
CA HIS A 13 -0.35 10.45 13.16
C HIS A 13 -1.25 9.49 13.93
N GLN A 14 -0.68 8.44 14.53
CA GLN A 14 -1.38 7.51 15.42
C GLN A 14 -0.45 7.15 16.58
N GLN A 15 -0.90 7.38 17.82
CA GLN A 15 -0.10 7.07 19.01
C GLN A 15 -0.16 5.58 19.40
N ALA A 16 -1.30 4.93 19.15
CA ALA A 16 -1.45 3.51 19.43
C ALA A 16 -0.83 2.65 18.32
N PRO A 17 -0.36 1.43 18.63
CA PRO A 17 0.14 0.53 17.60
C PRO A 17 -0.97 0.15 16.62
N LEU A 18 -0.64 0.13 15.32
CA LEU A 18 -1.57 -0.27 14.27
C LEU A 18 -1.77 -1.78 14.23
N ALA A 19 -0.70 -2.53 14.47
CA ALA A 19 -0.70 -3.98 14.38
C ALA A 19 0.38 -4.60 15.28
N GLN A 20 0.30 -5.92 15.42
CA GLN A 20 1.35 -6.73 16.04
C GLN A 20 2.02 -7.62 15.00
N ILE A 21 3.32 -7.86 15.19
CA ILE A 21 4.11 -8.78 14.39
C ILE A 21 4.76 -9.82 15.31
N LYS A 22 4.84 -11.06 14.84
CA LYS A 22 5.54 -12.13 15.55
C LYS A 22 7.04 -11.81 15.59
N LEU A 23 7.59 -11.68 16.80
CA LEU A 23 9.01 -11.39 16.97
C LEU A 23 9.89 -12.57 16.55
N THR A 24 10.86 -12.28 15.70
CA THR A 24 11.99 -13.14 15.35
C THR A 24 13.27 -12.58 15.98
N LYS A 25 14.39 -13.31 15.92
CA LYS A 25 15.69 -12.78 16.38
C LYS A 25 16.09 -11.54 15.58
N GLU A 26 15.94 -11.60 14.26
CA GLU A 26 16.21 -10.49 13.33
C GLU A 26 15.39 -9.24 13.67
N LEU A 27 14.08 -9.39 13.92
CA LEU A 27 13.23 -8.25 14.26
C LEU A 27 13.60 -7.55 15.57
N LYS A 28 14.25 -8.26 16.51
CA LYS A 28 14.73 -7.63 17.75
C LYS A 28 15.88 -6.65 17.50
N GLU A 29 16.71 -6.91 16.48
CA GLU A 29 17.82 -6.04 16.10
C GLU A 29 17.33 -4.80 15.31
N LEU A 30 16.08 -4.83 14.85
CA LEU A 30 15.42 -3.76 14.09
C LEU A 30 14.50 -2.89 14.94
N ASP A 31 14.61 -2.96 16.28
CA ASP A 31 13.81 -2.11 17.16
C ASP A 31 14.06 -0.61 16.89
N GLY A 32 12.98 0.15 16.81
CA GLY A 32 12.99 1.56 16.40
C GLY A 32 13.38 1.83 14.94
N LYS A 33 13.62 0.80 14.11
CA LYS A 33 13.89 0.96 12.67
C LYS A 33 12.60 0.89 11.86
N ILE A 34 12.63 1.49 10.67
CA ILE A 34 11.51 1.39 9.72
C ILE A 34 11.70 0.13 8.90
N ILE A 35 10.67 -0.70 8.88
CA ILE A 35 10.63 -1.95 8.13
C ILE A 35 9.46 -1.94 7.16
N GLU A 36 9.60 -2.71 6.09
CA GLU A 36 8.53 -3.05 5.17
C GLU A 36 8.00 -4.43 5.52
N CYS A 37 6.67 -4.56 5.54
CA CYS A 37 5.98 -5.80 5.86
C CYS A 37 4.90 -6.08 4.82
N SER A 38 4.60 -7.36 4.63
CA SER A 38 3.43 -7.84 3.88
C SER A 38 2.47 -8.58 4.80
N TYR A 39 1.21 -8.66 4.42
CA TYR A 39 0.21 -9.45 5.14
C TYR A 39 -0.08 -10.73 4.36
N ASN A 40 0.03 -11.89 5.00
CA ASN A 40 -0.17 -13.19 4.33
C ASN A 40 -1.58 -13.77 4.51
N GLY A 41 -2.53 -12.97 5.00
CA GLY A 41 -3.88 -13.41 5.35
C GLY A 41 -4.06 -13.71 6.84
N LYS A 42 -2.98 -13.92 7.59
CA LYS A 42 -3.01 -14.24 9.01
C LYS A 42 -2.14 -13.32 9.86
N ASP A 43 -0.90 -13.14 9.43
CA ASP A 43 0.15 -12.46 10.19
C ASP A 43 0.88 -11.44 9.28
N TRP A 44 1.40 -10.39 9.91
CA TRP A 44 2.38 -9.51 9.25
C TRP A 44 3.72 -10.23 9.15
N VAL A 45 4.34 -10.18 7.97
CA VAL A 45 5.60 -10.81 7.66
C VAL A 45 6.62 -9.73 7.31
N PHE A 46 7.78 -9.77 7.96
CA PHE A 46 8.90 -8.89 7.64
C PHE A 46 9.38 -9.16 6.22
N MET A 47 9.61 -8.09 5.46
CA MET A 47 10.20 -8.18 4.12
C MET A 47 11.64 -7.66 4.11
N ARG A 48 11.83 -6.40 4.54
CA ARG A 48 13.12 -5.72 4.48
C ARG A 48 13.14 -4.50 5.40
N GLN A 49 14.33 -4.02 5.74
CA GLN A 49 14.50 -2.71 6.35
C GLN A 49 14.39 -1.60 5.30
N ARG A 50 13.80 -0.46 5.66
CA ARG A 50 13.67 0.73 4.83
C ARG A 50 14.62 1.83 5.30
N THR A 51 15.90 1.70 4.95
CA THR A 51 16.94 2.70 5.27
C THR A 51 16.79 3.99 4.46
N ASP A 52 16.02 3.97 3.38
CA ASP A 52 15.66 5.12 2.56
C ASP A 52 14.60 6.03 3.20
N LYS A 53 13.97 5.59 4.30
CA LYS A 53 12.90 6.34 4.96
C LYS A 53 13.35 6.85 6.31
N SER A 54 13.09 8.13 6.56
CA SER A 54 13.27 8.74 7.88
C SER A 54 12.07 8.54 8.80
N PHE A 55 10.86 8.33 8.22
CA PHE A 55 9.63 8.15 8.99
C PHE A 55 8.74 7.03 8.41
N PRO A 56 7.92 6.36 9.25
CA PRO A 56 6.87 5.46 8.79
C PRO A 56 5.86 6.15 7.88
N ASN A 57 5.03 5.37 7.19
CA ASN A 57 3.88 5.92 6.46
C ASN A 57 2.88 6.57 7.43
N SER A 58 2.03 7.47 6.93
CA SER A 58 0.88 7.98 7.67
C SER A 58 -0.18 6.89 7.88
N ILE A 59 -1.02 7.10 8.89
CA ILE A 59 -2.21 6.27 9.12
C ILE A 59 -3.14 6.21 7.90
N SER A 60 -3.33 7.32 7.18
CA SER A 60 -4.19 7.36 6.00
C SER A 60 -3.67 6.45 4.87
N THR A 61 -2.35 6.46 4.63
CA THR A 61 -1.71 5.53 3.69
C THR A 61 -1.86 4.09 4.16
N ALA A 62 -1.65 3.82 5.44
CA ALA A 62 -1.77 2.47 5.98
C ALA A 62 -3.21 1.92 5.86
N GLN A 63 -4.22 2.75 6.08
CA GLN A 63 -5.64 2.39 5.89
C GLN A 63 -5.96 2.07 4.43
N GLY A 64 -5.50 2.88 3.48
CA GLY A 64 -5.70 2.62 2.05
C GLY A 64 -5.04 1.32 1.59
N VAL A 65 -3.85 1.02 2.09
CA VAL A 65 -3.18 -0.27 1.86
C VAL A 65 -3.98 -1.41 2.47
N TRP A 66 -4.48 -1.26 3.70
CA TRP A 66 -5.28 -2.28 4.36
C TRP A 66 -6.60 -2.59 3.63
N GLU A 67 -7.30 -1.56 3.14
CA GLU A 67 -8.50 -1.76 2.31
C GLU A 67 -8.18 -2.54 1.04
N SER A 68 -7.05 -2.21 0.38
CA SER A 68 -6.62 -2.91 -0.84
C SER A 68 -6.30 -4.39 -0.59
N ILE A 69 -5.82 -4.74 0.61
CA ILE A 69 -5.60 -6.12 1.03
C ILE A 69 -6.94 -6.83 1.31
N ARG A 70 -7.89 -6.15 1.97
CA ARG A 70 -9.20 -6.72 2.32
C ARG A 70 -10.13 -6.89 1.12
N SER A 71 -10.03 -6.02 0.13
CA SER A 71 -10.86 -6.02 -1.07
C SER A 71 -9.98 -5.96 -2.32
N PRO A 72 -9.26 -7.06 -2.63
CA PRO A 72 -8.27 -7.08 -3.69
C PRO A 72 -8.94 -6.99 -5.07
N VAL A 73 -8.40 -6.12 -5.92
CA VAL A 73 -8.63 -6.20 -7.37
C VAL A 73 -7.68 -7.24 -7.93
N THR A 74 -8.21 -8.43 -8.27
CA THR A 74 -7.40 -9.52 -8.84
C THR A 74 -7.07 -9.25 -10.30
N LYS A 75 -6.07 -9.96 -10.83
CA LYS A 75 -5.70 -9.86 -12.25
C LYS A 75 -6.86 -10.29 -13.15
N GLU A 76 -7.58 -11.34 -12.75
CA GLU A 76 -8.71 -11.89 -13.46
C GLU A 76 -9.86 -10.89 -13.51
N LEU A 77 -10.20 -10.26 -12.38
CA LEU A 77 -11.22 -9.22 -12.33
C LEU A 77 -10.82 -8.03 -13.22
N LEU A 78 -9.56 -7.61 -13.15
CA LEU A 78 -9.05 -6.52 -13.97
C LEU A 78 -9.16 -6.83 -15.47
N PHE A 79 -8.76 -8.03 -15.89
CA PHE A 79 -8.85 -8.43 -17.30
C PHE A 79 -10.28 -8.60 -17.76
N GLN A 80 -11.16 -9.18 -16.94
CA GLN A 80 -12.59 -9.27 -17.24
C GLN A 80 -13.20 -7.88 -17.48
N VAL A 81 -12.88 -6.89 -16.64
CA VAL A 81 -13.34 -5.50 -16.84
C VAL A 81 -12.74 -4.94 -18.13
N ALA A 82 -11.44 -5.08 -18.36
CA ALA A 82 -10.79 -4.55 -19.55
C ALA A 82 -11.34 -5.13 -20.86
N GLU A 83 -11.68 -6.41 -20.89
CA GLU A 83 -12.26 -7.09 -22.05
C GLU A 83 -13.72 -6.69 -22.28
N ASN A 84 -14.54 -6.66 -21.22
CA ASN A 84 -15.97 -6.35 -21.33
C ASN A 84 -16.25 -4.87 -21.56
N GLU A 85 -15.37 -3.99 -21.07
CA GLU A 85 -15.53 -2.54 -21.14
C GLU A 85 -14.75 -1.92 -22.31
N ARG A 86 -13.93 -2.72 -23.02
CA ARG A 86 -13.03 -2.28 -24.11
C ARG A 86 -13.73 -1.51 -25.22
N PHE A 87 -15.01 -1.82 -25.45
CA PHE A 87 -15.84 -1.25 -26.51
C PHE A 87 -16.94 -0.32 -26.00
N LYS A 88 -16.94 0.06 -24.71
CA LYS A 88 -17.87 1.10 -24.27
C LYS A 88 -17.52 2.39 -24.98
N ALA A 89 -18.48 2.91 -25.76
CA ALA A 89 -18.34 4.20 -26.40
C ALA A 89 -17.88 5.22 -25.35
N PRO A 90 -16.89 6.06 -25.66
CA PRO A 90 -16.45 7.07 -24.72
C PRO A 90 -17.69 7.83 -24.24
N PRO A 91 -17.82 8.10 -22.92
CA PRO A 91 -18.90 8.95 -22.45
C PRO A 91 -18.87 10.23 -23.30
N LYS A 92 -20.02 10.61 -23.86
CA LYS A 92 -20.15 11.86 -24.62
C LYS A 92 -19.44 12.95 -23.81
N PRO A 93 -18.59 13.79 -24.42
CA PRO A 93 -17.80 14.76 -23.68
C PRO A 93 -18.76 15.71 -22.93
N GLN A 94 -19.03 15.39 -21.67
CA GLN A 94 -19.38 16.40 -20.69
C GLN A 94 -18.10 17.18 -20.48
N GLN A 95 -18.16 18.48 -20.75
CA GLN A 95 -17.10 19.46 -20.52
C GLN A 95 -16.51 19.22 -19.13
N ARG A 96 -15.41 18.48 -19.08
CA ARG A 96 -14.61 18.30 -17.88
C ARG A 96 -13.35 19.10 -18.12
N ASP A 97 -13.36 20.34 -17.63
CA ASP A 97 -12.24 21.29 -17.66
C ASP A 97 -11.02 20.78 -16.85
N ASP A 98 -11.16 19.65 -16.16
CA ASP A 98 -10.16 19.07 -15.26
C ASP A 98 -9.22 18.05 -15.93
N LEU A 99 -9.40 17.76 -17.23
CA LEU A 99 -8.52 16.83 -17.94
C LEU A 99 -7.23 17.54 -18.33
N MET A 100 -6.08 16.98 -17.92
CA MET A 100 -4.79 17.49 -18.37
C MET A 100 -4.75 17.51 -19.91
N PRO A 101 -4.29 18.61 -20.51
CA PRO A 101 -4.18 18.68 -21.95
C PRO A 101 -3.26 17.57 -22.47
N PRO A 102 -3.53 17.04 -23.67
CA PRO A 102 -2.68 16.01 -24.25
C PRO A 102 -1.23 16.54 -24.38
N PRO A 103 -0.22 15.67 -24.19
CA PRO A 103 1.18 16.07 -24.32
C PRO A 103 1.45 16.68 -25.69
N ALA A 104 2.20 17.79 -25.72
CA ALA A 104 2.60 18.43 -26.97
C ALA A 104 3.36 17.44 -27.85
N LYS A 105 2.98 17.37 -29.14
CA LYS A 105 3.66 16.49 -30.10
C LYS A 105 5.11 16.97 -30.28
N ILE A 106 6.06 16.12 -29.88
CA ILE A 106 7.48 16.39 -30.09
C ILE A 106 7.74 16.38 -31.61
N PRO A 107 8.30 17.45 -32.19
CA PRO A 107 8.65 17.48 -33.60
C PRO A 107 9.63 16.34 -33.92
N LYS A 108 9.32 15.55 -34.94
CA LYS A 108 10.26 14.55 -35.44
C LYS A 108 11.45 15.29 -36.06
N ARG A 109 12.66 15.01 -35.56
CA ARG A 109 13.93 15.45 -36.18
C ARG A 109 14.16 14.69 -37.48
#